data_AF-D4H7V1-F1
#
_entry.id   AF-D4H7V1-F1
#
_cell.length_a   1.000
_cell.length_b   1.000
_cell.length_c   1.000
_cell.angle_alpha   90.00
_cell.angle_beta   90.00
_cell.angle_gamma   90.00
#
_symmetry.space_group_name_H-M   'P 1'
#
loop_
_entity.id
_entity.type
_entity.pdbx_description
1 polymer ?
#
loop_
_entity_poly.entity_id
_entity_poly.type
_entity_poly.pdbx_seq_one_letter_code
_entity_poly.pdbx_strand_id
1 'polypeptide(L)'
;MNPEPNIFRINFTSLDRFPVFIDYDMDGMKCRGMSAKIDLFSYGALTAEIDKFSKKDLEFARDEGIFIRKSGLLFESGFFLFDFKYLQKSPEKFIEKVRNMNLEVVYLENSKHFQMDSVVADLDFCRAHLMEFDDASHG
;
A
#
# COMPACT_ATOMS: atom_id res chain seq x y z
N MET A 1 -6.91 6.92 -25.83
CA MET A 1 -7.59 6.27 -24.70
C MET A 1 -6.51 5.53 -23.93
N ASN A 2 -6.15 6.01 -22.73
CA ASN A 2 -5.30 5.21 -21.87
C ASN A 2 -6.11 3.97 -21.45
N PRO A 3 -5.54 2.76 -21.49
CA PRO A 3 -6.24 1.58 -21.01
C PRO A 3 -6.64 1.81 -19.54
N GLU A 4 -7.87 1.44 -19.17
CA GLU A 4 -8.28 1.48 -17.78
C GLU A 4 -7.33 0.61 -16.94
N PRO A 5 -6.88 1.09 -15.77
CA PRO A 5 -5.97 0.33 -14.94
C PRO A 5 -6.64 -0.98 -14.50
N ASN A 6 -5.85 -2.04 -14.49
CA ASN A 6 -6.34 -3.35 -14.08
C ASN A 6 -6.58 -3.35 -12.55
N ILE A 7 -7.86 -3.38 -12.17
CA ILE A 7 -8.30 -3.42 -10.77
C ILE A 7 -8.35 -4.86 -10.28
N PHE A 8 -7.53 -5.15 -9.28
CA PHE A 8 -7.44 -6.43 -8.61
C PHE A 8 -8.23 -6.39 -7.28
N ARG A 9 -9.27 -7.20 -7.16
CA ARG A 9 -10.11 -7.23 -5.94
C ARG A 9 -9.63 -8.27 -4.95
N ILE A 10 -9.60 -7.90 -3.67
CA ILE A 10 -9.09 -8.73 -2.57
C ILE A 10 -10.14 -8.89 -1.47
N ASN A 11 -10.06 -9.96 -0.69
CA ASN A 11 -10.86 -10.16 0.52
C ASN A 11 -9.99 -10.71 1.65
N PHE A 12 -10.59 -10.94 2.82
CA PHE A 12 -9.86 -11.41 4.02
C PHE A 12 -9.55 -12.91 4.04
N THR A 13 -9.97 -13.69 3.04
CA THR A 13 -9.86 -15.16 3.05
C THR A 13 -8.87 -15.70 2.03
N SER A 14 -8.41 -14.87 1.11
CA SER A 14 -7.42 -15.21 0.10
C SER A 14 -6.62 -13.96 -0.17
N LEU A 15 -5.29 -13.99 0.06
CA LEU A 15 -4.25 -13.50 -0.86
C LEU A 15 -2.89 -13.42 -0.17
N ASP A 16 -1.93 -14.22 -0.65
CA ASP A 16 -0.51 -13.88 -0.54
C ASP A 16 -0.12 -13.17 -1.85
N ARG A 17 -0.10 -11.83 -1.79
CA ARG A 17 0.39 -10.96 -2.86
C ARG A 17 1.51 -10.14 -2.30
N PHE A 18 2.55 -9.98 -3.09
CA PHE A 18 3.72 -9.23 -2.70
C PHE A 18 4.48 -8.75 -3.94
N PRO A 19 5.06 -7.53 -3.92
CA PRO A 19 4.89 -6.50 -2.89
C PRO A 19 3.58 -5.73 -3.06
N VAL A 20 3.03 -5.33 -1.92
CA VAL A 20 1.79 -4.56 -1.81
C VAL A 20 2.09 -3.23 -1.14
N PHE A 21 1.67 -2.13 -1.75
CA PHE A 21 1.79 -0.78 -1.22
C PHE A 21 0.43 -0.25 -0.79
N ILE A 22 0.32 0.11 0.47
CA ILE A 22 -0.92 0.48 1.15
C ILE A 22 -0.77 1.88 1.71
N ASP A 23 -1.81 2.69 1.54
CA ASP A 23 -1.83 4.07 1.98
C ASP A 23 -1.79 4.17 3.52
N TYR A 24 -0.95 5.06 4.03
CA TYR A 24 -0.87 5.41 5.44
C TYR A 24 -0.51 6.88 5.61
N ASP A 25 -1.18 7.57 6.52
CA ASP A 25 -0.91 8.97 6.81
C ASP A 25 0.30 9.08 7.75
N MET A 26 1.49 9.23 7.17
CA MET A 26 2.75 9.37 7.92
C MET A 26 2.85 10.72 8.66
N ASP A 27 2.13 11.75 8.21
CA ASP A 27 2.04 13.05 8.89
C ASP A 27 1.18 12.92 10.17
N GLY A 28 0.00 12.31 10.01
CA GLY A 28 -1.00 12.15 11.07
C GLY A 28 -0.83 10.90 11.93
N MET A 29 0.14 10.04 11.61
CA MET A 29 0.38 8.74 12.23
C MET A 29 -0.90 7.90 12.35
N LYS A 30 -1.65 7.78 11.25
CA LYS A 30 -2.94 7.07 11.25
C LYS A 30 -3.15 6.24 10.00
N CYS A 31 -3.83 5.12 10.20
CA CYS A 31 -4.33 4.29 9.12
C CYS A 31 -5.33 5.07 8.25
N ARG A 32 -5.26 4.87 6.94
CA ARG A 32 -6.10 5.52 5.93
C ARG A 32 -6.39 4.52 4.80
N GLY A 33 -7.59 4.57 4.22
CA GLY A 33 -7.97 3.65 3.15
C GLY A 33 -7.89 2.18 3.58
N MET A 34 -7.12 1.37 2.85
CA MET A 34 -6.97 -0.06 3.07
C MET A 34 -6.23 -0.39 4.37
N SER A 35 -5.27 0.43 4.82
CA SER A 35 -4.59 0.19 6.10
C SER A 35 -5.56 0.31 7.28
N ALA A 36 -6.58 1.18 7.19
CA ALA A 36 -7.62 1.30 8.22
C ALA A 36 -8.52 0.06 8.28
N LYS A 37 -8.86 -0.51 7.12
CA LYS A 37 -9.59 -1.79 7.07
C LYS A 37 -8.74 -2.92 7.66
N ILE A 38 -7.47 -3.04 7.27
CA ILE A 38 -6.56 -4.06 7.82
C ILE A 38 -6.46 -3.95 9.33
N ASP A 39 -6.27 -2.73 9.86
CA ASP A 39 -6.17 -2.52 11.31
C ASP A 39 -7.47 -2.85 12.04
N LEU A 40 -8.63 -2.45 11.49
CA LEU A 40 -9.93 -2.76 12.05
C LEU A 40 -10.18 -4.27 12.16
N PHE A 41 -9.96 -5.01 11.08
CA PHE A 41 -10.18 -6.47 11.05
C PHE A 41 -9.10 -7.26 11.80
N SER A 42 -7.97 -6.64 12.11
CA SER A 42 -6.93 -7.21 12.97
C SER A 42 -6.97 -6.68 14.40
N TYR A 43 -8.07 -6.02 14.80
CA TYR A 43 -8.28 -5.50 16.16
C TYR A 43 -7.17 -4.57 16.67
N GLY A 44 -6.67 -3.67 15.83
CA GLY A 44 -5.63 -2.70 16.18
C GLY A 44 -4.21 -3.24 16.12
N ALA A 45 -3.99 -4.46 15.60
CA ALA A 45 -2.68 -5.09 15.57
C ALA A 45 -1.67 -4.36 14.66
N LEU A 46 -2.13 -3.64 13.63
CA LEU A 46 -1.27 -2.83 12.78
C LEU A 46 -0.85 -1.54 13.50
N THR A 47 -1.79 -0.83 14.11
CA THR A 47 -1.49 0.35 14.93
C THR A 47 -0.50 0.01 16.05
N ALA A 48 -0.74 -1.10 16.77
CA ALA A 48 0.18 -1.57 17.82
C ALA A 48 1.58 -1.96 17.31
N GLU A 49 1.73 -2.30 16.02
CA GLU A 49 3.03 -2.54 15.42
C GLU A 49 3.73 -1.22 15.08
N ILE A 50 2.99 -0.24 14.57
CA ILE A 50 3.51 1.09 14.20
C ILE A 50 3.91 1.90 15.45
N ASP A 51 3.20 1.75 16.56
CA ASP A 51 3.49 2.45 17.82
C ASP A 51 4.86 2.06 18.43
N LYS A 52 5.48 0.98 17.95
CA LYS A 52 6.83 0.58 18.36
C LYS A 52 7.93 1.41 17.70
N PHE A 53 7.63 2.07 16.59
CA PHE A 53 8.59 2.88 15.85
C PHE A 53 8.77 4.22 16.58
N SER A 54 10.01 4.69 16.65
CA SER A 54 10.26 6.02 17.18
C SER A 54 9.79 7.09 16.19
N LYS A 55 9.55 8.31 16.68
CA LYS A 55 9.24 9.46 15.81
C LYS A 55 10.28 9.65 14.69
N LYS A 56 11.56 9.40 14.97
CA LYS A 56 12.64 9.50 13.99
C LYS A 56 12.53 8.43 12.90
N ASP A 57 12.14 7.21 13.27
CA ASP A 57 11.93 6.13 12.30
C ASP A 57 10.75 6.47 11.38
N LEU A 58 9.69 7.06 11.92
CA LEU A 58 8.52 7.49 11.15
C LEU A 58 8.82 8.69 10.24
N GLU A 59 9.68 9.61 10.66
CA GLU A 59 10.17 10.70 9.80
C GLU A 59 10.95 10.15 8.59
N PHE A 60 11.83 9.17 8.80
CA PHE A 60 12.53 8.48 7.72
C PHE A 60 11.59 7.68 6.82
N ALA A 61 10.63 6.99 7.42
CA ALA A 61 9.64 6.18 6.72
C ALA A 61 8.70 6.98 5.81
N ARG A 62 8.62 8.31 5.98
CA ARG A 62 7.85 9.17 5.07
C ARG A 62 8.35 9.08 3.63
N ASP A 63 9.66 9.00 3.45
CA ASP A 63 10.29 8.93 2.12
C ASP A 63 10.45 7.48 1.63
N GLU A 64 10.69 6.56 2.56
CA GLU A 64 11.11 5.18 2.26
C GLU A 64 9.98 4.15 2.37
N GLY A 65 8.88 4.49 3.05
CA GLY A 65 7.83 3.56 3.45
C GLY A 65 8.24 2.70 4.65
N ILE A 66 7.25 1.96 5.20
CA ILE A 66 7.46 0.99 6.29
C ILE A 66 7.08 -0.38 5.78
N PHE A 67 8.02 -1.34 5.85
CA PHE A 67 7.67 -2.73 5.62
C PHE A 67 7.11 -3.36 6.90
N ILE A 68 5.88 -3.88 6.82
CA ILE A 68 5.20 -4.58 7.90
C ILE A 68 5.08 -6.05 7.55
N ARG A 69 5.63 -6.91 8.40
CA ARG A 69 5.46 -8.36 8.35
C ARG A 69 5.11 -8.89 9.74
N LYS A 70 3.85 -9.24 9.94
CA LYS A 70 3.32 -9.68 11.23
C LYS A 70 2.27 -10.76 11.01
N SER A 71 2.40 -11.87 11.73
CA SER A 71 1.38 -12.93 11.75
C SER A 71 0.04 -12.38 12.22
N GLY A 72 -1.04 -12.79 11.55
CA GLY A 72 -2.40 -12.34 11.86
C GLY A 72 -2.81 -11.02 11.18
N LEU A 73 -1.93 -10.42 10.38
CA LEU A 73 -2.33 -9.41 9.40
C LEU A 73 -2.64 -10.06 8.05
N LEU A 74 -3.35 -9.32 7.18
CA LEU A 74 -3.92 -9.83 5.94
C LEU A 74 -2.90 -10.46 4.97
N PHE A 75 -1.72 -9.86 4.80
CA PHE A 75 -0.71 -10.32 3.84
C PHE A 75 0.40 -11.08 4.57
N GLU A 76 0.50 -12.40 4.34
CA GLU A 76 1.49 -13.27 5.00
C GLU A 76 2.94 -12.91 4.62
N SER A 77 3.18 -12.59 3.34
CA SER A 77 4.46 -12.05 2.86
C SER A 77 4.76 -10.63 3.36
N GLY A 78 3.79 -9.98 4.00
CA GLY A 78 3.89 -8.60 4.46
C GLY A 78 3.46 -7.57 3.41
N PHE A 79 3.48 -6.31 3.79
CA PHE A 79 3.09 -5.18 2.95
C PHE A 79 3.87 -3.92 3.32
N PHE A 80 3.93 -2.97 2.40
CA PHE A 80 4.53 -1.67 2.60
C PHE A 80 3.45 -0.65 2.92
N LEU A 81 3.59 0.05 4.03
CA LEU A 81 2.88 1.30 4.28
C LEU A 81 3.62 2.44 3.60
N PHE A 82 2.89 3.25 2.84
CA PHE A 82 3.44 4.39 2.12
C PHE A 82 2.47 5.57 2.21
N ASP A 83 2.99 6.79 2.35
CA ASP A 83 2.12 7.97 2.28
C ASP A 83 1.83 8.31 0.82
N PHE A 84 0.61 8.04 0.37
CA PHE A 84 0.23 8.29 -1.02
C PHE A 84 0.19 9.79 -1.35
N LYS A 85 0.02 10.65 -0.34
CA LYS A 85 0.17 12.10 -0.50
C LYS A 85 1.60 12.47 -0.87
N TYR A 86 2.59 11.77 -0.32
CA TYR A 86 3.99 11.98 -0.68
C TYR A 86 4.29 11.39 -2.06
N LEU A 87 3.82 10.17 -2.30
CA LEU A 87 3.97 9.48 -3.59
C LEU A 87 3.44 10.33 -4.75
N GLN A 88 2.28 10.98 -4.61
CA GLN A 88 1.77 11.88 -5.65
C GLN A 88 2.59 13.17 -5.86
N LYS A 89 3.30 13.65 -4.83
CA LYS A 89 4.17 14.84 -4.95
C LYS A 89 5.50 14.52 -5.61
N SER A 90 5.98 13.28 -5.46
CA SER A 90 7.26 12.82 -5.98
C SER A 90 7.15 11.40 -6.56
N PRO A 91 6.31 11.19 -7.59
CA PRO A 91 6.07 9.87 -8.17
C PRO A 91 7.35 9.27 -8.75
N GLU A 92 8.25 10.11 -9.28
CA GLU A 92 9.54 9.70 -9.86
C GLU A 92 10.41 8.93 -8.87
N LYS A 93 10.44 9.34 -7.59
CA LYS A 93 11.21 8.66 -6.55
C LYS A 93 10.66 7.27 -6.26
N PHE A 94 9.33 7.15 -6.23
CA PHE A 94 8.67 5.86 -6.04
C PHE A 94 8.92 4.94 -7.24
N ILE A 95 8.78 5.46 -8.46
CA ILE A 95 9.02 4.72 -9.70
C ILE A 95 10.48 4.23 -9.75
N GLU A 96 11.45 5.08 -9.42
CA GLU A 96 12.87 4.71 -9.33
C GLU A 96 13.10 3.62 -8.28
N LYS A 97 12.44 3.71 -7.12
CA LYS A 97 12.52 2.69 -6.07
C LYS A 97 12.01 1.33 -6.57
N VAL A 98 10.83 1.30 -7.20
CA VAL A 98 10.26 0.07 -7.78
C VAL A 98 11.17 -0.49 -8.88
N ARG A 99 11.77 0.37 -9.72
CA ARG A 99 12.73 -0.03 -10.75
C ARG A 99 13.98 -0.66 -10.15
N ASN A 100 14.54 -0.06 -9.11
CA ASN A 100 15.75 -0.56 -8.44
C ASN A 100 15.50 -1.88 -7.69
N MET A 101 14.26 -2.16 -7.29
CA MET A 101 13.87 -3.44 -6.70
C MET A 101 13.72 -4.56 -7.75
N ASN A 102 13.73 -4.24 -9.05
CA ASN A 102 13.61 -5.19 -10.17
C ASN A 102 12.40 -6.13 -10.03
N LEU A 103 11.25 -5.56 -9.68
CA LEU A 103 10.01 -6.29 -9.41
C LEU A 103 9.27 -6.61 -10.71
N GLU A 104 8.79 -7.84 -10.88
CA GLU A 104 7.97 -8.22 -12.03
C GLU A 104 6.52 -7.72 -11.93
N VAL A 105 6.04 -7.52 -10.71
CA VAL A 105 4.67 -7.14 -10.38
C VAL A 105 4.66 -6.26 -9.15
N VAL A 106 3.75 -5.29 -9.11
CA VAL A 106 3.47 -4.47 -7.93
C VAL A 106 1.97 -4.25 -7.79
N TYR A 107 1.50 -4.27 -6.54
CA TYR A 107 0.11 -3.99 -6.20
C TYR A 107 0.05 -2.69 -5.41
N LEU A 108 -0.70 -1.72 -5.89
CA LEU A 108 -0.94 -0.45 -5.20
C LEU A 108 -2.40 -0.37 -4.77
N GLU A 109 -2.65 0.10 -3.55
CA GLU A 109 -4.02 0.39 -3.14
C GLU A 109 -4.72 1.35 -4.12
N ASN A 110 -5.96 1.01 -4.49
CA ASN A 110 -6.87 1.91 -5.18
C ASN A 110 -7.52 2.85 -4.14
N SER A 111 -6.75 3.82 -3.65
CA SER A 111 -7.23 4.72 -2.59
C SER A 111 -8.26 5.71 -3.11
N LYS A 112 -9.42 5.80 -2.45
CA LYS A 112 -10.43 6.83 -2.78
C LYS A 112 -9.93 8.26 -2.55
N HIS A 113 -8.85 8.43 -1.78
CA HIS A 113 -8.27 9.72 -1.47
C HIS A 113 -7.23 10.18 -2.50
N PHE A 114 -6.66 9.25 -3.27
CA PHE A 114 -5.57 9.55 -4.20
C PHE A 114 -5.73 8.75 -5.49
N GLN A 115 -5.82 9.47 -6.61
CA GLN A 115 -5.81 8.87 -7.95
C GLN A 115 -4.40 8.34 -8.26
N MET A 116 -4.28 7.03 -8.46
CA MET A 116 -3.01 6.33 -8.69
C MET A 116 -2.82 5.88 -10.14
N ASP A 117 -3.80 6.13 -11.01
CA ASP A 117 -3.82 5.68 -12.41
C ASP A 117 -2.58 6.12 -13.18
N SER A 118 -2.13 7.37 -12.99
CA SER A 118 -0.94 7.89 -13.65
C SER A 118 0.34 7.19 -13.17
N VAL A 119 0.44 6.94 -11.86
CA VAL A 119 1.59 6.25 -11.26
C VAL A 119 1.68 4.82 -11.80
N VAL A 120 0.54 4.13 -11.87
CA VAL A 120 0.45 2.78 -12.45
C VAL A 120 0.84 2.77 -13.92
N ALA A 121 0.42 3.77 -14.70
CA ALA A 121 0.79 3.90 -16.11
C ALA A 121 2.29 4.16 -16.31
N ASP A 122 2.93 4.88 -15.39
CA ASP A 122 4.36 5.21 -15.44
C ASP A 122 5.27 4.05 -14.99
N LEU A 123 4.70 2.98 -14.43
CA LEU A 123 5.39 1.73 -14.07
C LEU A 123 5.50 0.76 -15.26
N ASP A 124 5.82 1.27 -16.45
CA ASP A 124 5.83 0.55 -17.74
C ASP A 124 6.80 -0.65 -17.82
N PHE A 125 7.78 -0.70 -16.91
CA PHE A 125 8.79 -1.76 -16.82
C PHE A 125 8.36 -2.94 -15.94
N CYS A 126 7.20 -2.88 -15.28
CA CYS A 126 6.66 -3.99 -14.49
C CYS A 126 5.13 -4.09 -14.61
N ARG A 127 4.52 -5.17 -14.12
CA ARG A 127 3.07 -5.27 -14.06
C ARG A 127 2.54 -4.54 -12.83
N ALA A 128 1.99 -3.35 -13.02
CA ALA A 128 1.35 -2.59 -11.95
C ALA A 128 -0.17 -2.83 -11.93
N HIS A 129 -0.71 -3.17 -10.76
CA HIS A 129 -2.13 -3.38 -10.53
C HIS A 129 -2.64 -2.45 -9.44
N LEU A 130 -3.80 -1.85 -9.67
CA LEU A 130 -4.57 -1.22 -8.59
C LEU A 130 -5.29 -2.30 -7.81
N MET A 131 -5.40 -2.12 -6.49
CA MET A 131 -5.91 -3.14 -5.60
C MET A 131 -6.97 -2.56 -4.65
N GLU A 132 -8.15 -3.17 -4.62
CA GLU A 132 -9.25 -2.73 -3.76
C GLU A 132 -9.86 -3.91 -3.00
N PHE A 133 -10.44 -3.64 -1.84
CA PHE A 133 -11.26 -4.64 -1.17
C PHE A 133 -12.55 -4.87 -1.94
N ASP A 134 -12.95 -6.13 -2.07
CA ASP A 134 -14.25 -6.51 -2.58
C ASP A 134 -15.32 -6.22 -1.52
N ASP A 135 -15.89 -5.02 -1.58
CA ASP A 135 -16.97 -4.59 -0.68
C ASP A 135 -18.26 -5.44 -0.84
N ALA A 136 -18.38 -6.28 -1.89
CA ALA A 136 -19.53 -7.17 -2.10
C ALA A 136 -19.46 -8.49 -1.30
N SER A 137 -18.35 -8.78 -0.62
CA SER A 137 -18.14 -10.02 0.14
C SER A 137 -18.57 -9.96 1.62
N HIS A 138 -19.27 -8.89 1.99
CA HIS A 138 -19.96 -8.76 3.28
C HIS A 138 -21.47 -8.55 3.05
N GLY A 139 -22.14 -9.63 2.64
CA GLY A 139 -23.59 -9.78 2.57
C GLY A 139 -23.98 -11.20 2.97
#